data_AF-A0A023D7F3-F1
#
_entry.id   AF-A0A023D7F3-F1
#
_cell.length_a   1.000
_cell.length_b   1.000
_cell.length_c   1.000
_cell.angle_alpha   90.00
_cell.angle_beta   90.00
_cell.angle_gamma   90.00
#
_symmetry.space_group_name_H-M   'P 1'
#
loop_
_entity.id
_entity.type
_entity.pdbx_description
1 polymer ?
#
loop_
_entity_poly.entity_id
_entity_poly.type
_entity_poly.pdbx_seq_one_letter_code
_entity_poly.pdbx_strand_id
1 'polypeptide(L)' 'MREFEDERQIALINLIAEVRRDLESLLHDSGLSKTLRESLAMIADKMDALNDLSHG' A
#
# COMPACT_ATOMS: atom_id res chain seq x y z
N MET A 1 -0.73 0.46 -27.17
CA MET A 1 0.21 1.18 -26.28
C MET A 1 -0.54 1.76 -25.09
N ARG A 2 -1.58 2.60 -25.29
CA ARG A 2 -2.46 3.06 -24.20
C ARG A 2 -3.15 1.94 -23.41
N GLU A 3 -3.73 0.94 -24.07
CA GLU A 3 -4.41 -0.18 -23.37
C GLU A 3 -3.46 -0.95 -22.41
N PHE A 4 -2.20 -1.11 -22.79
CA PHE A 4 -1.19 -1.75 -21.94
C PHE A 4 -0.78 -0.86 -20.75
N GLU A 5 -0.76 0.46 -20.96
CA GLU A 5 -0.52 1.43 -19.88
C GLU A 5 -1.69 1.46 -18.89
N ASP A 6 -2.93 1.35 -19.39
CA ASP A 6 -4.16 1.29 -18.59
C ASP A 6 -4.23 0.00 -17.77
N GLU A 7 -3.94 -1.16 -18.37
CA GLU A 7 -3.87 -2.45 -17.68
C GLU A 7 -2.79 -2.44 -16.58
N ARG A 8 -1.62 -1.87 -16.88
CA ARG A 8 -0.54 -1.73 -15.91
C ARG A 8 -0.93 -0.81 -14.75
N GLN A 9 -1.63 0.30 -15.04
CA GLN A 9 -2.10 1.23 -14.01
C GLN A 9 -3.14 0.58 -13.10
N ILE A 10 -4.10 -0.16 -13.66
CA ILE A 10 -5.11 -0.91 -12.89
C ILE A 10 -4.44 -1.97 -12.00
N ALA A 11 -3.47 -2.73 -12.55
CA ALA A 11 -2.73 -3.72 -11.78
C ALA A 11 -1.95 -3.08 -10.61
N LEU A 12 -1.37 -1.91 -10.83
CA LEU A 12 -0.64 -1.16 -9.79
C LEU A 12 -1.58 -0.69 -8.67
N ILE A 13 -2.74 -0.11 -9.01
CA ILE A 13 -3.75 0.34 -8.05
C ILE A 13 -4.24 -0.84 -7.20
N ASN A 14 -4.52 -1.99 -7.83
CA ASN A 14 -4.96 -3.19 -7.13
C ASN A 14 -3.91 -3.70 -6.15
N LEU A 15 -2.63 -3.76 -6.56
CA LEU A 15 -1.53 -4.17 -5.71
C LEU A 15 -1.34 -3.21 -4.52
N ILE A 16 -1.47 -1.90 -4.75
CA ILE A 16 -1.38 -0.90 -3.69
C ILE A 16 -2.49 -1.10 -2.65
N ALA A 17 -3.72 -1.35 -3.10
CA ALA A 17 -4.85 -1.61 -2.22
C ALA A 17 -4.70 -2.91 -1.41
N GLU A 18 -4.13 -3.97 -2.02
CA GLU A 18 -3.85 -5.25 -1.34
C GLU A 18 -2.81 -5.07 -0.25
N VAL A 19 -1.66 -4.48 -0.58
CA VAL A 19 -0.58 -4.23 0.39
C VAL A 19 -1.05 -3.34 1.54
N ARG A 20 -1.90 -2.34 1.29
CA ARG A 20 -2.45 -1.49 2.36
C ARG A 20 -3.30 -2.31 3.35
N ARG A 21 -4.16 -3.21 2.86
CA ARG A 21 -4.97 -4.08 3.72
C ARG A 21 -4.09 -5.00 4.58
N ASP A 22 -3.02 -5.53 4.00
CA ASP A 22 -2.08 -6.39 4.73
C ASP A 22 -1.37 -5.62 5.85
N LEU A 23 -0.94 -4.38 5.57
CA LEU A 23 -0.31 -3.51 6.56
C LEU A 23 -1.26 -3.11 7.68
N GLU A 24 -2.51 -2.77 7.36
CA GLU A 24 -3.57 -2.49 8.35
C GLU A 24 -3.79 -3.74 9.23
N SER A 25 -3.91 -4.92 8.64
CA SER A 25 -4.07 -6.18 9.38
C SER A 25 -2.90 -6.45 10.32
N LEU A 26 -1.66 -6.22 9.86
CA LEU A 26 -0.47 -6.37 10.69
C LEU A 26 -0.45 -5.35 11.83
N LEU A 27 -0.75 -4.07 11.58
CA LEU A 27 -0.79 -3.01 12.60
C LEU A 27 -1.78 -3.30 13.74
N HIS A 28 -2.88 -3.97 13.41
CA HIS A 28 -3.89 -4.43 14.37
C HIS A 28 -3.45 -5.64 15.21
N ASP A 29 -2.35 -6.30 14.87
CA ASP A 29 -1.77 -7.35 15.70
C ASP A 29 -1.13 -6.74 16.98
N SER A 30 -1.60 -7.23 18.13
CA SER A 30 -1.19 -6.78 19.46
C SER A 30 0.19 -7.32 19.88
N GLY A 31 0.73 -8.30 19.17
CA GLY A 31 2.05 -8.89 19.43
C GLY A 31 3.24 -8.11 18.86
N LEU A 32 3.01 -7.06 18.08
CA LEU A 32 4.09 -6.33 17.43
C LEU A 32 4.90 -5.47 18.41
N SER A 33 6.22 -5.46 18.23
CA SER A 33 7.08 -4.50 18.92
C SER A 33 6.77 -3.07 18.46
N LYS A 34 7.01 -2.08 19.33
CA LYS A 34 6.80 -0.67 19.01
C LYS A 34 7.52 -0.24 17.72
N THR A 35 8.78 -0.63 17.56
CA THR A 35 9.59 -0.33 16.37
C THR A 35 9.02 -0.95 15.10
N LEU A 36 8.49 -2.18 15.18
CA LEU A 36 7.86 -2.82 14.04
C LEU A 36 6.54 -2.14 13.68
N ARG A 37 5.74 -1.75 14.67
CA ARG A 37 4.50 -0.98 14.44
C ARG A 37 4.77 0.38 13.80
N GLU A 38 5.79 1.11 14.25
CA GLU A 38 6.23 2.37 13.64
C GLU A 38 6.71 2.17 12.18
N SER A 39 7.45 1.10 11.92
CA SER A 39 7.90 0.76 10.56
C SER A 39 6.74 0.44 9.64
N LEU A 40 5.75 -0.34 10.11
CA LEU A 40 4.55 -0.67 9.33
C LEU A 40 3.68 0.56 9.06
N ALA A 41 3.54 1.47 10.03
CA ALA A 41 2.82 2.73 9.82
C ALA A 41 3.51 3.59 8.74
N MET A 42 4.84 3.71 8.78
CA MET A 42 5.58 4.43 7.74
C MET A 42 5.46 3.78 6.35
N ILE A 43 5.35 2.44 6.28
CA ILE A 43 5.10 1.76 5.01
C ILE A 43 3.68 2.06 4.52
N ALA A 44 2.67 2.04 5.40
CA ALA A 44 1.29 2.37 5.04
C ALA A 44 1.18 3.81 4.48
N ASP A 45 1.82 4.79 5.13
CA ASP A 45 1.87 6.18 4.63
C ASP A 45 2.48 6.28 3.23
N LYS A 46 3.54 5.50 2.96
CA LYS A 46 4.17 5.45 1.63
C LYS A 46 3.29 4.78 0.59
N MET A 47 2.48 3.78 0.98
CA MET A 47 1.51 3.15 0.08
C MET A 47 0.40 4.12 -0.29
N ASP A 48 -0.08 4.94 0.65
CA ASP A 48 -1.06 5.99 0.34
C ASP A 48 -0.46 7.06 -0.59
N ALA A 49 0.79 7.48 -0.37
CA ALA A 49 1.48 8.38 -1.29
C ALA A 49 1.66 7.78 -2.71
N LEU A 50 1.97 6.49 -2.81
CA LEU A 50 2.02 5.78 -4.10
C LEU A 50 0.63 5.67 -4.75
N ASN A 51 -0.41 5.45 -3.94
CA ASN A 51 -1.79 5.43 -4.42
C ASN A 51 -2.15 6.78 -5.05
N ASP A 52 -1.86 7.88 -4.35
CA ASP A 52 -2.14 9.24 -4.82
C ASP A 52 -1.38 9.54 -6.13
N LEU A 53 -0.10 9.16 -6.21
CA LEU A 53 0.71 9.30 -7.43
C LEU A 53 0.22 8.44 -8.60
N SER A 54 -0.48 7.33 -8.34
CA SER A 54 -1.04 6.45 -9.38
C SER A 54 -2.40 6.92 -9.90
N HIS A 55 -3.07 7.82 -9.17
CA HIS A 55 -4.37 8.39 -9.53
C HIS A 55 -4.27 9.84 -10.05
N GLY A 56 -3.15 10.54 -9.83
CA GLY A 56 -2.85 11.87 -10.36
C GLY A 56 -2.13 11.85 -11.70
#